data_AF-A0A976H7N8-F1
#
_entry.id   AF-A0A976H7N8-F1
#
_cell.length_a   1.000
_cell.length_b   1.000
_cell.length_c   1.000
_cell.angle_alpha   90.00
_cell.angle_beta   90.00
_cell.angle_gamma   90.00
#
_symmetry.space_group_name_H-M   'P 1'
#
loop_
_entity.id
_entity.type
_entity.pdbx_description
1 polymer ?
#
loop_
_entity_poly.entity_id
_entity_poly.type
_entity_poly.pdbx_seq_one_letter_code
_entity_poly.pdbx_strand_id
1 'polypeptide(L)'
;MKRYLFTLLLSGFYWALSGVCLGQAITHEWKSTAVSSSWNDGSNWDAGTVPNGSSNVKIVGSNYTPTVSGNLTINHLNIGGSINIGSHTITASQSVVSSFGFIQSSGGKLVSPHAGAFNFTTVQGNISLEFDTGVLNGSNVFENALTLQVNSPTSFLVAASRPDHYKGPTTFINNGSGGLYLAAYADAGTNPTTFEGSFTFINNAGSANFFAENDYDARLLFKGAVNIQDNSNDPNGFLRIWKSTFEQAVTLTNQAANLSFRGGVVLAGQVYLNGTGGTFGFMGSTTTNSPTLVAATGGIQVGSSGLSGSTVLFDRLAYQSNGNLNLLLGDGNSHSSVLTAIQTTAYSNFTGKVNFRADYVELNGSTFQSDATFERTGPNLGMSGGWNGNGNSAGGNTFNGSVLATNHSGTNWKWGVLATDVFNGDVVFRHGRGAASQLNIAQSGAHLFKGNLTLQSTPDALSSGGITVGHAGDTTKLAVGKQLSTTGFLGGYIKLHRFRQLGFTNPQTVVLPPTATLQLEQVIFDSQLTATAGHLEIANSTFRRPCFFTKTATGIDFSNGSNLFYRYTRFTNNAPAGSYLQFIAPNDVIR
;
A
#
# COMPACT_ATOMS: atom_id res chain seq x y z
N MET A 1 -6.99 -22.73 12.90
CA MET A 1 -6.61 -24.11 12.49
C MET A 1 -5.44 -24.16 11.50
N LYS A 2 -5.48 -23.49 10.33
CA LYS A 2 -4.33 -23.46 9.38
C LYS A 2 -3.02 -22.87 9.92
N ARG A 3 -3.07 -21.84 10.78
CA ARG A 3 -1.88 -21.22 11.41
C ARG A 3 -1.15 -22.16 12.39
N TYR A 4 -1.89 -22.88 13.24
CA TYR A 4 -1.31 -23.82 14.20
C TYR A 4 -0.65 -25.04 13.52
N LEU A 5 -1.24 -25.53 12.42
CA LEU A 5 -0.65 -26.63 11.64
C LEU A 5 0.68 -26.20 10.98
N PHE A 6 0.77 -24.94 10.54
CA PHE A 6 1.97 -24.36 9.94
C PHE A 6 3.10 -24.17 10.96
N THR A 7 2.79 -23.73 12.18
CA THR A 7 3.77 -23.62 13.28
C THR A 7 4.32 -24.99 13.69
N LEU A 8 3.48 -26.03 13.74
CA LEU A 8 3.91 -27.41 14.01
C LEU A 8 4.83 -27.95 12.91
N LEU A 9 4.50 -27.72 11.63
CA LEU A 9 5.34 -28.11 10.48
C LEU A 9 6.70 -27.39 10.48
N LEU A 10 6.77 -26.09 10.81
CA LEU A 10 8.05 -25.37 10.91
C LEU A 10 8.87 -25.77 12.15
N SER A 11 8.23 -26.11 13.27
CA SER A 11 8.94 -26.67 14.43
C SER A 11 9.55 -28.05 14.11
N GLY A 12 8.83 -28.90 13.37
CA GLY A 12 9.35 -30.17 12.85
C GLY A 12 10.51 -29.99 11.86
N PHE A 13 10.45 -28.93 11.03
CA PHE A 13 11.53 -28.54 10.12
C PHE A 13 12.80 -28.14 10.87
N TYR A 14 12.69 -27.40 11.98
CA TYR A 14 13.83 -27.05 12.84
C TYR A 14 14.52 -28.31 13.42
N TRP A 15 13.74 -29.25 13.96
CA TRP A 15 14.28 -30.50 14.49
C TRP A 15 14.94 -31.38 13.41
N ALA A 16 14.36 -31.45 12.21
CA ALA A 16 14.95 -32.18 11.09
C ALA A 16 16.27 -31.56 10.61
N LEU A 17 16.36 -30.22 10.51
CA LEU A 17 17.61 -29.53 10.17
C LEU A 17 18.69 -29.73 11.25
N SER A 18 18.32 -29.73 12.53
CA SER A 18 19.27 -29.98 13.62
C SER A 18 19.90 -31.38 13.52
N GLY A 19 19.16 -32.38 13.01
CA GLY A 19 19.69 -33.73 12.76
C GLY A 19 20.71 -33.79 11.61
N VAL A 20 20.44 -33.09 10.49
CA VAL A 20 21.36 -33.04 9.34
C VAL A 20 22.62 -32.21 9.65
N CYS A 21 22.47 -31.16 10.47
CA CYS A 21 23.53 -30.24 10.87
C CYS A 21 24.40 -30.78 12.03
N LEU A 22 23.84 -31.49 13.01
CA LEU A 22 24.56 -31.92 14.21
C LEU A 22 24.82 -33.44 14.27
N GLY A 23 24.22 -34.23 13.38
CA GLY A 23 24.34 -35.69 13.35
C GLY A 23 25.48 -36.25 12.49
N GLN A 24 26.31 -35.39 11.89
CA GLN A 24 27.44 -35.84 11.07
C GLN A 24 28.57 -36.40 11.93
N ALA A 25 29.06 -37.60 11.60
CA ALA A 25 30.22 -38.17 12.28
C ALA A 25 31.47 -37.35 11.94
N ILE A 26 32.08 -36.70 12.94
CA ILE A 26 33.28 -35.88 12.75
C ILE A 26 34.46 -36.78 12.37
N THR A 27 35.16 -36.41 11.29
CA THR A 27 36.37 -37.12 10.83
C THR A 27 37.64 -36.33 11.07
N HIS A 28 37.53 -35.01 11.25
CA HIS A 28 38.65 -34.13 11.57
C HIS A 28 38.22 -33.09 12.60
N GLU A 29 38.78 -33.14 13.79
CA GLU A 29 38.64 -32.13 14.84
C GLU A 29 39.95 -31.34 14.97
N TRP A 30 39.83 -30.01 14.98
CA TRP A 30 40.96 -29.13 15.27
C TRP A 30 41.40 -29.32 16.72
N LYS A 31 42.68 -29.57 16.98
CA LYS A 31 43.15 -29.83 18.35
C LYS A 31 43.03 -28.60 19.23
N SER A 32 42.61 -28.80 20.49
CA SER A 32 42.67 -27.75 21.52
C SER A 32 44.09 -27.29 21.84
N THR A 33 45.09 -28.15 21.56
CA THR A 33 46.53 -27.88 21.66
C THR A 33 47.18 -27.99 20.28
N ALA A 34 46.68 -27.22 19.31
CA ALA A 34 47.32 -27.12 18.00
C ALA A 34 48.75 -26.56 18.14
N VAL A 35 49.62 -26.83 17.16
CA VAL A 35 51.01 -26.35 17.16
C VAL A 35 51.20 -25.08 16.34
N SER A 36 50.25 -24.77 15.44
CA SER A 36 50.24 -23.56 14.63
C SER A 36 48.82 -23.14 14.24
N SER A 37 48.66 -21.97 13.63
CA SER A 37 47.38 -21.52 13.06
C SER A 37 47.14 -22.04 11.63
N SER A 38 48.08 -22.78 11.03
CA SER A 38 47.97 -23.18 9.62
C SER A 38 46.92 -24.29 9.45
N TRP A 39 45.89 -24.03 8.63
CA TRP A 39 44.90 -25.06 8.26
C TRP A 39 45.55 -26.30 7.63
N ASN A 40 46.61 -26.08 6.84
CA ASN A 40 47.29 -27.12 6.03
C ASN A 40 48.36 -27.90 6.79
N ASP A 41 48.47 -27.73 8.11
CA ASP A 41 49.37 -28.51 8.95
C ASP A 41 48.60 -29.67 9.60
N GLY A 42 48.83 -30.89 9.08
CA GLY A 42 48.17 -32.11 9.55
C GLY A 42 48.35 -32.38 11.05
N SER A 43 49.41 -31.84 11.66
CA SER A 43 49.66 -32.01 13.10
C SER A 43 48.66 -31.26 13.99
N ASN A 44 47.95 -30.26 13.43
CA ASN A 44 46.88 -29.52 14.11
C ASN A 44 45.55 -30.29 14.17
N TRP A 45 45.40 -31.37 13.40
CA TRP A 45 44.18 -32.18 13.33
C TRP A 45 44.31 -33.48 14.14
N ASP A 46 43.24 -33.92 14.78
CA ASP A 46 43.17 -35.19 15.52
C ASP A 46 43.49 -36.42 14.65
N ALA A 47 43.02 -36.43 13.41
CA ALA A 47 43.29 -37.46 12.41
C ALA A 47 44.76 -37.50 11.94
N GLY A 48 45.57 -36.48 12.27
CA GLY A 48 46.96 -36.35 11.82
C GLY A 48 47.11 -36.00 10.34
N THR A 49 46.00 -35.75 9.64
CA THR A 49 45.94 -35.40 8.22
C THR A 49 45.15 -34.12 7.99
N VAL A 50 45.39 -33.43 6.88
CA VAL A 50 44.66 -32.22 6.50
C VAL A 50 43.27 -32.59 5.94
N PRO A 51 42.19 -31.89 6.32
CA PRO A 51 40.85 -32.13 5.78
C PRO A 51 40.77 -31.98 4.25
N ASN A 52 39.91 -32.79 3.64
CA ASN A 52 39.64 -32.83 2.20
C ASN A 52 38.11 -32.85 1.92
N GLY A 53 37.72 -33.03 0.65
CA GLY A 53 36.33 -32.98 0.20
C GLY A 53 35.35 -33.94 0.89
N SER A 54 35.80 -35.05 1.47
CA SER A 54 34.95 -35.99 2.21
C SER A 54 34.96 -35.75 3.72
N SER A 55 35.69 -34.74 4.20
CA SER A 55 35.94 -34.53 5.62
C SER A 55 34.78 -33.82 6.31
N ASN A 56 34.39 -34.33 7.48
CA ASN A 56 33.48 -33.69 8.41
C ASN A 56 34.31 -33.00 9.48
N VAL A 57 34.41 -31.68 9.39
CA VAL A 57 35.35 -30.87 10.15
C VAL A 57 34.66 -30.24 11.36
N LYS A 58 35.30 -30.32 12.53
CA LYS A 58 34.89 -29.61 13.74
C LYS A 58 36.00 -28.70 14.25
N ILE A 59 35.67 -27.44 14.47
CA ILE A 59 36.55 -26.44 15.08
C ILE A 59 36.11 -26.26 16.53
N VAL A 60 37.05 -26.41 17.45
CA VAL A 60 36.84 -26.20 18.89
C VAL A 60 37.73 -25.07 19.40
N GLY A 61 37.55 -24.66 20.66
CA GLY A 61 38.47 -23.74 21.32
C GLY A 61 39.89 -24.31 21.35
N SER A 62 40.86 -23.50 20.91
CA SER A 62 42.25 -23.90 20.76
C SER A 62 43.21 -22.75 21.10
N ASN A 63 44.45 -23.08 21.44
CA ASN A 63 45.54 -22.12 21.63
C ASN A 63 45.94 -21.40 20.32
N TYR A 64 45.65 -22.00 19.16
CA TYR A 64 45.83 -21.35 17.85
C TYR A 64 44.54 -21.41 17.04
N THR A 65 44.09 -20.24 16.59
CA THR A 65 42.94 -20.11 15.69
C THR A 65 43.31 -20.64 14.29
N PRO A 66 42.61 -21.64 13.75
CA PRO A 66 42.82 -22.11 12.39
C PRO A 66 42.63 -20.97 11.39
N THR A 67 43.61 -20.80 10.50
CA THR A 67 43.65 -19.79 9.45
C THR A 67 43.71 -20.51 8.10
N VAL A 68 42.66 -20.29 7.31
CA VAL A 68 42.54 -20.82 5.96
C VAL A 68 43.45 -20.00 5.04
N SER A 69 44.25 -20.67 4.21
CA SER A 69 45.21 -20.03 3.30
C SER A 69 44.79 -20.08 1.82
N GLY A 70 43.59 -20.60 1.53
CA GLY A 70 43.07 -20.78 0.17
C GLY A 70 41.63 -21.31 0.19
N ASN A 71 40.99 -21.42 -0.97
CA ASN A 71 39.63 -21.97 -1.02
C ASN A 71 39.62 -23.45 -0.63
N LEU A 72 38.59 -23.86 0.11
CA LEU A 72 38.46 -25.21 0.64
C LEU A 72 37.15 -25.86 0.20
N THR A 73 37.21 -27.15 -0.06
CA THR A 73 36.02 -28.00 -0.21
C THR A 73 36.09 -29.11 0.83
N ILE A 74 35.03 -29.22 1.63
CA ILE A 74 34.85 -30.23 2.68
C ILE A 74 33.41 -30.74 2.64
N ASN A 75 33.09 -31.78 3.41
CA ASN A 75 31.74 -32.33 3.44
C ASN A 75 30.86 -31.56 4.44
N HIS A 76 31.35 -31.37 5.67
CA HIS A 76 30.63 -30.69 6.74
C HIS A 76 31.59 -29.79 7.54
N LEU A 77 31.10 -28.65 8.02
CA LEU A 77 31.83 -27.74 8.91
C LEU A 77 31.01 -27.42 10.15
N ASN A 78 31.56 -27.72 11.33
CA ASN A 78 31.02 -27.34 12.64
C ASN A 78 32.00 -26.39 13.34
N ILE A 79 31.58 -25.15 13.58
CA ILE A 79 32.36 -24.09 14.21
C ILE A 79 31.84 -23.90 15.65
N GLY A 80 32.50 -24.55 16.60
CA GLY A 80 32.30 -24.36 18.04
C GLY A 80 33.40 -23.53 18.72
N GLY A 81 34.41 -23.08 17.96
CA GLY A 81 35.51 -22.25 18.41
C GLY A 81 35.76 -21.07 17.48
N SER A 82 37.01 -20.65 17.35
CA SER A 82 37.39 -19.55 16.46
C SER A 82 37.94 -20.06 15.13
N ILE A 83 37.63 -19.41 14.01
CA ILE A 83 38.24 -19.67 12.70
C ILE A 83 38.48 -18.36 11.95
N ASN A 84 39.62 -18.25 11.27
CA ASN A 84 39.91 -17.17 10.34
C ASN A 84 39.86 -17.68 8.90
N ILE A 85 38.87 -17.22 8.14
CA ILE A 85 38.67 -17.60 6.74
C ILE A 85 39.28 -16.59 5.76
N GLY A 86 39.75 -15.43 6.24
CA GLY A 86 40.29 -14.36 5.39
C GLY A 86 39.32 -13.97 4.28
N SER A 87 39.82 -13.91 3.04
CA SER A 87 39.03 -13.64 1.83
C SER A 87 38.64 -14.91 1.07
N HIS A 88 38.83 -16.09 1.67
CA HIS A 88 38.67 -17.38 1.00
C HIS A 88 37.24 -17.93 1.11
N THR A 89 36.91 -18.82 0.18
CA THR A 89 35.64 -19.56 0.19
C THR A 89 35.82 -20.93 0.81
N ILE A 90 34.95 -21.29 1.76
CA ILE A 90 34.78 -22.67 2.22
C ILE A 90 33.45 -23.19 1.68
N THR A 91 33.52 -24.25 0.88
CA THR A 91 32.35 -24.97 0.36
C THR A 91 32.18 -26.27 1.15
N ALA A 92 31.09 -26.37 1.91
CA ALA A 92 30.70 -27.59 2.60
C ALA A 92 29.52 -28.25 1.86
N SER A 93 29.74 -29.42 1.27
CA SER A 93 28.73 -30.09 0.42
C SER A 93 27.45 -30.49 1.15
N GLN A 94 27.50 -30.64 2.48
CA GLN A 94 26.35 -31.02 3.32
C GLN A 94 25.89 -29.90 4.26
N SER A 95 26.79 -29.35 5.08
CA SER A 95 26.35 -28.28 5.99
C SER A 95 27.47 -27.44 6.57
N VAL A 96 27.12 -26.19 6.87
CA VAL A 96 27.91 -25.28 7.70
C VAL A 96 27.12 -24.94 8.95
N VAL A 97 27.70 -25.21 10.11
CA VAL A 97 27.11 -24.95 11.42
C VAL A 97 28.07 -24.11 12.23
N SER A 98 27.56 -23.05 12.86
CA SER A 98 28.29 -22.27 13.84
C SER A 98 27.45 -22.14 15.10
N SER A 99 28.00 -22.55 16.25
CA SER A 99 27.32 -22.52 17.55
C SER A 99 28.31 -22.02 18.58
N PHE A 100 28.09 -20.82 19.12
CA PHE A 100 29.08 -20.11 19.94
C PHE A 100 30.42 -19.86 19.23
N GLY A 101 30.40 -19.86 17.89
CA GLY A 101 31.58 -19.69 17.06
C GLY A 101 32.02 -18.23 16.91
N PHE A 102 33.32 -18.03 16.66
CA PHE A 102 33.90 -16.75 16.30
C PHE A 102 34.56 -16.84 14.92
N ILE A 103 34.05 -16.10 13.95
CA ILE A 103 34.53 -16.15 12.56
C ILE A 103 35.20 -14.84 12.21
N GLN A 104 36.45 -14.89 11.79
CA GLN A 104 37.17 -13.75 11.22
C GLN A 104 37.17 -13.87 9.70
N SER A 105 36.77 -12.80 9.03
CA SER A 105 36.63 -12.75 7.58
C SER A 105 37.04 -11.38 7.05
N SER A 106 37.74 -11.33 5.92
CA SER A 106 38.09 -10.10 5.20
C SER A 106 37.42 -10.04 3.82
N GLY A 107 36.23 -10.62 3.71
CA GLY A 107 35.49 -10.83 2.46
C GLY A 107 35.32 -12.31 2.08
N GLY A 108 35.58 -13.24 3.01
CA GLY A 108 35.41 -14.67 2.81
C GLY A 108 33.94 -15.09 2.63
N LYS A 109 33.76 -16.33 2.17
CA LYS A 109 32.46 -16.88 1.81
C LYS A 109 32.28 -18.27 2.39
N LEU A 110 31.12 -18.54 2.99
CA LEU A 110 30.70 -19.87 3.43
C LEU A 110 29.56 -20.34 2.55
N VAL A 111 29.72 -21.51 1.93
CA VAL A 111 28.75 -22.07 0.98
C VAL A 111 28.31 -23.44 1.45
N SER A 112 27.00 -23.68 1.44
CA SER A 112 26.45 -25.02 1.50
C SER A 112 25.21 -25.18 0.61
N PRO A 113 25.23 -26.09 -0.38
CA PRO A 113 24.08 -26.37 -1.23
C PRO A 113 23.01 -27.22 -0.51
N HIS A 114 23.13 -27.37 0.80
CA HIS A 114 22.16 -28.09 1.59
C HIS A 114 21.82 -27.28 2.84
N ALA A 115 22.58 -27.31 3.94
CA ALA A 115 22.15 -26.62 5.18
C ALA A 115 23.16 -25.62 5.77
N GLY A 116 22.68 -24.44 6.16
CA GLY A 116 23.40 -23.46 6.99
C GLY A 116 22.73 -23.25 8.34
N ALA A 117 23.47 -23.29 9.44
CA ALA A 117 22.94 -23.04 10.77
C ALA A 117 23.86 -22.16 11.62
N PHE A 118 23.34 -21.07 12.19
CA PHE A 118 24.10 -20.13 13.01
C PHE A 118 23.35 -19.83 14.30
N ASN A 119 24.04 -19.95 15.43
CA ASN A 119 23.50 -19.61 16.74
C ASN A 119 24.62 -19.07 17.63
N PHE A 120 24.36 -17.98 18.36
CA PHE A 120 25.35 -17.33 19.24
C PHE A 120 26.69 -17.06 18.54
N THR A 121 26.67 -16.77 17.23
CA THR A 121 27.90 -16.62 16.45
C THR A 121 28.28 -15.16 16.33
N THR A 122 29.56 -14.85 16.54
CA THR A 122 30.12 -13.53 16.25
C THR A 122 30.97 -13.61 14.99
N VAL A 123 30.69 -12.74 14.03
CA VAL A 123 31.49 -12.59 12.81
C VAL A 123 32.15 -11.23 12.79
N GLN A 124 33.49 -11.24 12.71
CA GLN A 124 34.32 -10.05 12.57
C GLN A 124 34.78 -9.90 11.12
N GLY A 125 34.54 -8.72 10.55
CA GLY A 125 34.84 -8.39 9.16
C GLY A 125 33.80 -8.90 8.15
N ASN A 126 33.99 -8.55 6.88
CA ASN A 126 32.95 -8.74 5.85
C ASN A 126 32.79 -10.23 5.50
N ILE A 127 31.56 -10.73 5.40
CA ILE A 127 31.29 -12.13 5.08
C ILE A 127 30.14 -12.29 4.07
N SER A 128 30.23 -13.33 3.25
CA SER A 128 29.13 -13.83 2.44
C SER A 128 28.71 -15.24 2.85
N LEU A 129 27.41 -15.47 2.95
CA LEU A 129 26.80 -16.76 3.25
C LEU A 129 25.92 -17.16 2.07
N GLU A 130 26.07 -18.39 1.56
CA GLU A 130 25.23 -18.92 0.49
C GLU A 130 24.70 -20.30 0.87
N PHE A 131 23.38 -20.40 1.08
CA PHE A 131 22.74 -21.60 1.59
C PHE A 131 21.45 -21.96 0.85
N ASP A 132 21.23 -23.26 0.62
CA ASP A 132 20.01 -23.77 -0.01
C ASP A 132 18.94 -24.19 0.99
N THR A 133 19.24 -24.25 2.29
CA THR A 133 18.27 -24.29 3.39
C THR A 133 18.99 -23.93 4.68
N GLY A 134 18.28 -23.55 5.73
CA GLY A 134 18.94 -23.15 6.96
C GLY A 134 18.14 -22.36 7.96
N VAL A 135 18.79 -22.16 9.12
CA VAL A 135 18.29 -21.37 10.23
C VAL A 135 19.40 -20.58 10.90
N LEU A 136 19.24 -19.26 10.96
CA LEU A 136 20.01 -18.40 11.85
C LEU A 136 19.12 -18.23 13.10
N ASN A 137 19.40 -19.00 14.14
CA ASN A 137 18.54 -19.16 15.32
C ASN A 137 18.72 -18.04 16.37
N GLY A 138 19.22 -16.88 15.94
CA GLY A 138 19.31 -15.71 16.81
C GLY A 138 20.60 -15.60 17.62
N SER A 139 20.73 -14.47 18.32
CA SER A 139 21.90 -14.10 19.13
C SER A 139 23.22 -14.03 18.36
N ASN A 140 23.16 -13.88 17.03
CA ASN A 140 24.33 -13.68 16.21
C ASN A 140 24.68 -12.18 16.13
N VAL A 141 25.98 -11.89 16.03
CA VAL A 141 26.50 -10.54 15.86
C VAL A 141 27.39 -10.49 14.63
N PHE A 142 27.03 -9.64 13.67
CA PHE A 142 27.84 -9.35 12.49
C PHE A 142 28.41 -7.94 12.64
N GLU A 143 29.71 -7.84 12.94
CA GLU A 143 30.38 -6.57 13.22
C GLU A 143 30.53 -5.69 11.97
N ASN A 144 30.53 -6.30 10.79
CA ASN A 144 30.74 -5.63 9.50
C ASN A 144 29.72 -6.11 8.47
N ALA A 145 30.01 -5.96 7.18
CA ALA A 145 29.04 -6.23 6.13
C ALA A 145 28.70 -7.72 6.01
N LEU A 146 27.41 -8.02 5.87
CA LEU A 146 26.89 -9.37 5.64
C LEU A 146 26.14 -9.40 4.30
N THR A 147 26.47 -10.38 3.46
CA THR A 147 25.58 -10.81 2.37
C THR A 147 25.09 -12.23 2.65
N LEU A 148 23.78 -12.44 2.72
CA LEU A 148 23.16 -13.76 2.80
C LEU A 148 22.38 -14.02 1.51
N GLN A 149 22.77 -15.05 0.79
CA GLN A 149 22.06 -15.55 -0.38
C GLN A 149 21.39 -16.88 -0.06
N VAL A 150 20.09 -16.96 -0.32
CA VAL A 150 19.27 -18.15 -0.12
C VAL A 150 18.77 -18.61 -1.49
N ASN A 151 19.12 -19.82 -1.91
CA ASN A 151 18.61 -20.42 -3.15
C ASN A 151 17.53 -21.50 -2.90
N SER A 152 16.97 -21.52 -1.68
CA SER A 152 16.17 -22.63 -1.17
C SER A 152 14.83 -22.84 -1.86
N PRO A 153 14.46 -24.07 -2.24
CA PRO A 153 13.07 -24.40 -2.56
C PRO A 153 12.16 -24.40 -1.32
N THR A 154 12.73 -24.31 -0.12
CA THR A 154 12.05 -24.34 1.18
C THR A 154 12.26 -23.03 1.95
N SER A 155 11.52 -22.84 3.05
CA SER A 155 11.66 -21.61 3.81
C SER A 155 13.00 -21.53 4.55
N PHE A 156 13.60 -20.34 4.63
CA PHE A 156 14.82 -20.07 5.37
C PHE A 156 14.52 -19.10 6.52
N LEU A 157 14.99 -19.44 7.72
CA LEU A 157 14.74 -18.65 8.93
C LEU A 157 15.95 -17.79 9.29
N VAL A 158 15.72 -16.50 9.54
CA VAL A 158 16.76 -15.54 9.97
C VAL A 158 16.36 -14.90 11.30
N ALA A 159 17.31 -14.77 12.23
CA ALA A 159 17.08 -14.27 13.58
C ALA A 159 15.87 -14.93 14.27
N ALA A 160 15.75 -16.27 14.14
CA ALA A 160 14.66 -17.01 14.73
C ALA A 160 14.82 -17.10 16.25
N SER A 161 13.74 -17.02 17.02
CA SER A 161 13.72 -17.16 18.50
C SER A 161 14.42 -16.03 19.28
N ARG A 162 15.62 -15.60 18.89
CA ARG A 162 16.38 -14.54 19.58
C ARG A 162 16.84 -13.48 18.57
N PRO A 163 16.98 -12.21 18.99
CA PRO A 163 17.39 -11.16 18.07
C PRO A 163 18.84 -11.33 17.61
N ASP A 164 19.09 -11.02 16.33
CA ASP A 164 20.43 -10.83 15.77
C ASP A 164 20.80 -9.34 15.76
N HIS A 165 22.10 -9.04 15.74
CA HIS A 165 22.62 -7.66 15.62
C HIS A 165 23.55 -7.53 14.42
N TYR A 166 23.15 -6.71 13.46
CA TYR A 166 23.92 -6.41 12.25
C TYR A 166 24.44 -4.98 12.32
N LYS A 167 25.75 -4.82 12.56
CA LYS A 167 26.38 -3.51 12.73
C LYS A 167 26.80 -2.85 11.42
N GLY A 168 27.15 -3.66 10.41
CA GLY A 168 27.48 -3.18 9.06
C GLY A 168 26.31 -3.23 8.08
N PRO A 169 26.53 -2.79 6.82
CA PRO A 169 25.58 -2.96 5.73
C PRO A 169 25.20 -4.43 5.54
N THR A 170 23.90 -4.71 5.42
CA THR A 170 23.39 -6.09 5.31
C THR A 170 22.55 -6.26 4.06
N THR A 171 22.82 -7.31 3.29
CA THR A 171 22.08 -7.65 2.07
C THR A 171 21.56 -9.08 2.15
N PHE A 172 20.25 -9.25 2.07
CA PHE A 172 19.58 -10.55 1.97
C PHE A 172 19.02 -10.74 0.57
N ILE A 173 19.35 -11.86 -0.06
CA ILE A 173 18.94 -12.21 -1.42
C ILE A 173 18.19 -13.54 -1.37
N ASN A 174 16.95 -13.55 -1.82
CA ASN A 174 16.17 -14.76 -2.00
C ASN A 174 16.03 -15.09 -3.49
N ASN A 175 16.79 -16.10 -3.93
CA ASN A 175 16.70 -16.70 -5.26
C ASN A 175 15.81 -17.95 -5.28
N GLY A 176 15.42 -18.46 -4.12
CA GLY A 176 14.67 -19.68 -3.96
C GLY A 176 13.16 -19.46 -3.94
N SER A 177 12.39 -20.46 -4.38
CA SER A 177 10.91 -20.43 -4.31
C SER A 177 10.37 -20.51 -2.89
N GLY A 178 11.20 -20.90 -1.92
CA GLY A 178 10.87 -20.83 -0.51
C GLY A 178 10.99 -19.42 0.07
N GLY A 179 10.22 -19.14 1.13
CA GLY A 179 10.18 -17.84 1.77
C GLY A 179 11.36 -17.56 2.68
N LEU A 180 11.81 -16.30 2.76
CA LEU A 180 12.70 -15.83 3.82
C LEU A 180 11.87 -15.27 4.98
N TYR A 181 12.09 -15.80 6.17
CA TYR A 181 11.40 -15.41 7.40
C TYR A 181 12.40 -14.73 8.33
N LEU A 182 12.34 -13.40 8.40
CA LEU A 182 13.23 -12.58 9.22
C LEU A 182 12.59 -12.25 10.56
N ALA A 183 13.33 -12.47 11.64
CA ALA A 183 12.89 -12.27 13.02
C ALA A 183 11.58 -13.01 13.32
N ALA A 184 11.48 -14.26 12.89
CA ALA A 184 10.32 -15.09 13.19
C ALA A 184 10.42 -15.71 14.59
N TYR A 185 9.28 -15.87 15.27
CA TYR A 185 9.18 -16.63 16.53
C TYR A 185 10.02 -16.09 17.70
N ALA A 186 10.32 -14.78 17.75
CA ALA A 186 11.12 -14.22 18.84
C ALA A 186 10.49 -14.46 20.22
N ASP A 187 11.31 -14.81 21.21
CA ASP A 187 10.90 -15.02 22.59
C ASP A 187 10.26 -13.75 23.18
N ALA A 188 9.30 -13.94 24.09
CA ALA A 188 8.60 -12.81 24.71
C ALA A 188 9.58 -11.89 25.46
N GLY A 189 9.39 -10.58 25.32
CA GLY A 189 10.20 -9.55 25.99
C GLY A 189 11.61 -9.35 25.43
N THR A 190 12.02 -10.02 24.34
CA THR A 190 13.35 -9.78 23.75
C THR A 190 13.43 -8.44 23.01
N ASN A 191 14.63 -7.86 22.97
CA ASN A 191 14.95 -6.72 22.10
C ASN A 191 14.69 -7.05 20.61
N PRO A 192 14.48 -6.04 19.75
CA PRO A 192 14.33 -6.27 18.31
C PRO A 192 15.63 -6.75 17.66
N THR A 193 15.50 -7.54 16.59
CA THR A 193 16.61 -7.75 15.65
C THR A 193 16.96 -6.40 15.02
N THR A 194 18.23 -6.01 15.10
CA THR A 194 18.65 -4.62 14.83
C THR A 194 19.65 -4.56 13.67
N PHE A 195 19.39 -3.64 12.74
CA PHE A 195 20.27 -3.27 11.64
C PHE A 195 20.76 -1.84 11.85
N GLU A 196 22.03 -1.68 12.26
CA GLU A 196 22.65 -0.37 12.46
C GLU A 196 22.99 0.30 11.12
N GLY A 197 23.51 -0.50 10.16
CA GLY A 197 23.84 -0.06 8.81
C GLY A 197 22.64 -0.09 7.86
N SER A 198 22.90 0.18 6.57
CA SER A 198 21.88 0.04 5.53
C SER A 198 21.44 -1.42 5.37
N PHE A 199 20.16 -1.64 5.11
CA PHE A 199 19.61 -2.97 4.85
C PHE A 199 19.04 -3.07 3.43
N THR A 200 19.43 -4.11 2.71
CA THR A 200 18.91 -4.44 1.38
C THR A 200 18.26 -5.81 1.39
N PHE A 201 17.04 -5.91 0.86
CA PHE A 201 16.39 -7.19 0.56
C PHE A 201 16.07 -7.29 -0.92
N ILE A 202 16.42 -8.41 -1.55
CA ILE A 202 16.17 -8.70 -2.95
C ILE A 202 15.41 -10.04 -3.06
N ASN A 203 14.21 -10.00 -3.62
CA ASN A 203 13.43 -11.19 -3.96
C ASN A 203 13.44 -11.41 -5.48
N ASN A 204 14.06 -12.50 -5.93
CA ASN A 204 14.14 -12.86 -7.35
C ASN A 204 13.13 -13.96 -7.73
N ALA A 205 12.50 -14.63 -6.76
CA ALA A 205 11.76 -15.87 -6.98
C ALA A 205 10.23 -15.77 -6.83
N GLY A 206 9.70 -14.61 -6.47
CA GLY A 206 8.25 -14.44 -6.28
C GLY A 206 7.70 -15.19 -5.07
N SER A 207 8.57 -15.59 -4.14
CA SER A 207 8.17 -16.34 -2.95
C SER A 207 7.45 -15.47 -1.91
N ALA A 208 6.79 -16.12 -0.96
CA ALA A 208 6.19 -15.49 0.19
C ALA A 208 7.23 -15.19 1.27
N ASN A 209 7.54 -13.92 1.51
CA ASN A 209 8.56 -13.48 2.46
C ASN A 209 7.91 -12.75 3.66
N PHE A 210 8.48 -12.95 4.84
CA PHE A 210 7.85 -12.59 6.12
C PHE A 210 8.84 -11.95 7.07
N PHE A 211 8.65 -10.68 7.40
CA PHE A 211 9.51 -9.93 8.30
C PHE A 211 8.73 -9.59 9.57
N ALA A 212 9.18 -10.14 10.70
CA ALA A 212 8.56 -10.03 12.02
C ALA A 212 7.05 -10.41 12.07
N GLU A 213 6.58 -11.19 11.09
CA GLU A 213 5.22 -11.72 11.07
C GLU A 213 5.13 -12.92 12.02
N ASN A 214 4.21 -12.87 12.99
CA ASN A 214 3.66 -13.94 13.86
C ASN A 214 3.14 -13.34 15.19
N ASP A 215 2.42 -14.13 16.01
CA ASP A 215 1.77 -13.69 17.27
C ASP A 215 2.77 -13.49 18.44
N TYR A 216 4.06 -13.71 18.23
CA TYR A 216 5.13 -13.52 19.22
C TYR A 216 5.72 -12.09 19.17
N ASP A 217 6.59 -11.72 20.13
CA ASP A 217 7.19 -10.37 20.27
C ASP A 217 8.27 -10.04 19.21
N ALA A 218 8.25 -10.74 18.08
CA ALA A 218 9.05 -10.48 16.89
C ALA A 218 8.96 -9.01 16.46
N ARG A 219 10.11 -8.33 16.45
CA ARG A 219 10.25 -6.91 16.10
C ARG A 219 11.55 -6.68 15.34
N LEU A 220 11.54 -5.72 14.41
CA LEU A 220 12.72 -5.28 13.67
C LEU A 220 12.98 -3.80 13.90
N LEU A 221 14.24 -3.43 13.99
CA LEU A 221 14.71 -2.05 14.06
C LEU A 221 15.73 -1.79 12.95
N PHE A 222 15.36 -0.93 12.01
CA PHE A 222 16.23 -0.47 10.93
C PHE A 222 16.66 0.97 11.20
N LYS A 223 17.92 1.16 11.59
CA LYS A 223 18.51 2.47 11.91
C LYS A 223 19.15 3.12 10.69
N GLY A 224 19.62 2.31 9.73
CA GLY A 224 20.09 2.76 8.43
C GLY A 224 18.98 2.79 7.36
N ALA A 225 19.31 3.30 6.17
CA ALA A 225 18.40 3.30 5.02
C ALA A 225 18.07 1.87 4.56
N VAL A 226 16.84 1.67 4.09
CA VAL A 226 16.33 0.37 3.65
C VAL A 226 16.03 0.38 2.15
N ASN A 227 16.47 -0.65 1.44
CA ASN A 227 16.10 -0.92 0.05
C ASN A 227 15.46 -2.30 -0.06
N ILE A 228 14.23 -2.36 -0.57
CA ILE A 228 13.50 -3.61 -0.80
C ILE A 228 13.18 -3.70 -2.29
N GLN A 229 13.58 -4.81 -2.90
CA GLN A 229 13.44 -5.02 -4.32
C GLN A 229 12.77 -6.37 -4.60
N ASP A 230 11.65 -6.34 -5.32
CA ASP A 230 11.06 -7.50 -5.98
C ASP A 230 11.37 -7.43 -7.49
N ASN A 231 12.12 -8.43 -7.97
CA ASN A 231 12.45 -8.65 -9.37
C ASN A 231 11.60 -9.76 -10.00
N SER A 232 10.62 -10.27 -9.26
CA SER A 232 9.80 -11.37 -9.74
C SER A 232 8.69 -10.87 -10.65
N ASN A 233 8.30 -11.72 -11.60
CA ASN A 233 7.11 -11.50 -12.42
C ASN A 233 5.86 -12.17 -11.82
N ASP A 234 5.93 -12.67 -10.57
CA ASP A 234 4.82 -13.39 -9.96
C ASP A 234 3.90 -12.42 -9.20
N PRO A 235 2.67 -12.17 -9.69
CA PRO A 235 1.71 -11.32 -8.99
C PRO A 235 1.22 -11.91 -7.66
N ASN A 236 1.46 -13.20 -7.40
CA ASN A 236 1.09 -13.85 -6.15
C ASN A 236 2.22 -13.78 -5.10
N GLY A 237 3.43 -13.39 -5.51
CA GLY A 237 4.54 -13.16 -4.60
C GLY A 237 4.23 -12.03 -3.63
N PHE A 238 4.79 -12.12 -2.42
CA PHE A 238 4.61 -11.05 -1.45
C PHE A 238 5.76 -10.94 -0.45
N LEU A 239 5.95 -9.72 0.06
CA LEU A 239 6.69 -9.43 1.28
C LEU A 239 5.75 -8.75 2.27
N ARG A 240 5.70 -9.26 3.49
CA ARG A 240 4.95 -8.65 4.59
C ARG A 240 5.89 -8.30 5.73
N ILE A 241 5.79 -7.06 6.18
CA ILE A 241 6.64 -6.51 7.24
C ILE A 241 5.73 -6.08 8.39
N TRP A 242 5.95 -6.65 9.57
CA TRP A 242 5.16 -6.40 10.76
C TRP A 242 5.97 -5.76 11.88
N LYS A 243 5.34 -5.00 12.79
CA LYS A 243 5.93 -4.58 14.08
C LYS A 243 7.39 -4.07 13.95
N SER A 244 7.66 -3.25 12.94
CA SER A 244 9.02 -2.84 12.56
C SER A 244 9.16 -1.33 12.60
N THR A 245 10.32 -0.83 13.01
CA THR A 245 10.63 0.60 12.99
C THR A 245 11.70 0.90 11.94
N PHE A 246 11.43 1.90 11.11
CA PHE A 246 12.34 2.42 10.09
C PHE A 246 12.69 3.87 10.44
N GLU A 247 13.92 4.11 10.89
CA GLU A 247 14.37 5.44 11.33
C GLU A 247 14.79 6.34 10.15
N GLN A 248 15.16 5.73 9.02
CA GLN A 248 15.66 6.41 7.83
C GLN A 248 14.79 6.13 6.60
N ALA A 249 15.23 6.62 5.44
CA ALA A 249 14.54 6.42 4.18
C ALA A 249 14.36 4.93 3.81
N VAL A 250 13.20 4.62 3.22
CA VAL A 250 12.87 3.31 2.69
C VAL A 250 12.58 3.43 1.20
N THR A 251 13.30 2.67 0.37
CA THR A 251 13.04 2.56 -1.07
C THR A 251 12.42 1.21 -1.35
N LEU A 252 11.26 1.22 -2.00
CA LEU A 252 10.57 0.02 -2.46
C LEU A 252 10.58 -0.01 -3.99
N THR A 253 11.08 -1.11 -4.54
CA THR A 253 11.07 -1.40 -5.98
C THR A 253 10.26 -2.67 -6.23
N ASN A 254 9.19 -2.57 -7.02
CA ASN A 254 8.25 -3.67 -7.20
C ASN A 254 7.93 -3.93 -8.67
N GLN A 255 8.15 -5.17 -9.10
CA GLN A 255 7.85 -5.59 -10.47
C GLN A 255 6.44 -6.16 -10.58
N ALA A 256 6.04 -7.09 -9.69
CA ALA A 256 4.72 -7.71 -9.73
C ALA A 256 4.11 -8.05 -8.35
N ALA A 257 4.93 -8.20 -7.31
CA ALA A 257 4.50 -8.73 -6.02
C ALA A 257 3.61 -7.77 -5.18
N ASN A 258 3.15 -8.25 -4.02
CA ASN A 258 2.59 -7.43 -2.95
C ASN A 258 3.68 -7.11 -1.92
N LEU A 259 4.15 -5.86 -1.88
CA LEU A 259 5.07 -5.38 -0.84
C LEU A 259 4.25 -4.61 0.19
N SER A 260 4.23 -5.08 1.44
CA SER A 260 3.37 -4.47 2.45
C SER A 260 3.96 -4.31 3.84
N PHE A 261 3.69 -3.15 4.42
CA PHE A 261 3.76 -2.88 5.85
C PHE A 261 2.44 -3.26 6.50
N ARG A 262 2.51 -3.91 7.66
CA ARG A 262 1.37 -4.43 8.40
C ARG A 262 1.53 -4.16 9.89
N GLY A 263 0.48 -3.73 10.57
CA GLY A 263 0.36 -3.81 12.04
C GLY A 263 1.56 -3.34 12.88
N GLY A 264 1.52 -2.11 13.40
CA GLY A 264 2.53 -1.61 14.33
C GLY A 264 3.87 -1.28 13.68
N VAL A 265 3.89 -1.08 12.37
CA VAL A 265 5.05 -0.54 11.65
C VAL A 265 5.12 0.97 11.84
N VAL A 266 6.32 1.50 12.07
CA VAL A 266 6.61 2.94 12.16
C VAL A 266 7.60 3.34 11.08
N LEU A 267 7.20 4.28 10.23
CA LEU A 267 7.98 4.87 9.15
C LEU A 267 8.35 6.30 9.55
N ALA A 268 9.55 6.51 10.08
CA ALA A 268 10.01 7.82 10.54
C ALA A 268 10.68 8.64 9.43
N GLY A 269 11.22 7.97 8.41
CA GLY A 269 11.81 8.57 7.21
C GLY A 269 10.87 8.61 6.00
N GLN A 270 11.42 9.05 4.87
CA GLN A 270 10.72 9.09 3.58
C GLN A 270 10.60 7.68 2.98
N VAL A 271 9.44 7.37 2.41
CA VAL A 271 9.21 6.15 1.63
C VAL A 271 9.11 6.48 0.15
N TYR A 272 9.98 5.87 -0.66
CA TYR A 272 10.04 6.03 -2.11
C TYR A 272 9.47 4.79 -2.80
N LEU A 273 8.46 4.99 -3.63
CA LEU A 273 7.77 3.92 -4.36
C LEU A 273 8.21 3.90 -5.84
N ASN A 274 8.73 2.77 -6.30
CA ASN A 274 9.15 2.55 -7.69
C ASN A 274 8.58 1.23 -8.19
N GLY A 275 7.90 1.19 -9.33
CA GLY A 275 7.33 -0.08 -9.77
C GLY A 275 6.61 -0.07 -11.10
N THR A 276 6.60 -1.26 -11.72
CA THR A 276 5.94 -1.53 -13.01
C THR A 276 4.68 -2.39 -12.86
N GLY A 277 4.33 -2.74 -11.62
CA GLY A 277 3.23 -3.64 -11.30
C GLY A 277 3.05 -3.84 -9.80
N GLY A 278 2.18 -4.77 -9.43
CA GLY A 278 1.99 -5.18 -8.04
C GLY A 278 1.36 -4.12 -7.13
N THR A 279 1.48 -4.34 -5.82
CA THR A 279 0.87 -3.47 -4.78
C THR A 279 1.91 -3.02 -3.75
N PHE A 280 1.86 -1.74 -3.39
CA PHE A 280 2.47 -1.17 -2.20
C PHE A 280 1.39 -0.99 -1.13
N GLY A 281 1.44 -1.82 -0.09
CA GLY A 281 0.44 -1.82 0.97
C GLY A 281 0.93 -1.16 2.26
N PHE A 282 0.18 -0.17 2.73
CA PHE A 282 0.31 0.43 4.05
C PHE A 282 -0.90 0.00 4.87
N MET A 283 -0.76 -1.15 5.53
CA MET A 283 -1.89 -1.85 6.12
C MET A 283 -1.78 -1.88 7.65
N GLY A 284 -2.86 -1.66 8.38
CA GLY A 284 -2.93 -1.93 9.81
C GLY A 284 -3.24 -3.39 10.10
N SER A 285 -3.28 -3.73 11.38
CA SER A 285 -3.75 -5.04 11.86
C SER A 285 -5.13 -4.87 12.48
N THR A 286 -6.09 -5.70 12.05
CA THR A 286 -7.41 -5.78 12.68
C THR A 286 -7.36 -6.52 14.02
N THR A 287 -6.42 -7.44 14.21
CA THR A 287 -6.32 -8.27 15.42
C THR A 287 -5.77 -7.49 16.60
N THR A 288 -4.79 -6.63 16.36
CA THR A 288 -4.14 -5.80 17.41
C THR A 288 -4.60 -4.34 17.38
N ASN A 289 -5.50 -3.99 16.45
CA ASN A 289 -5.94 -2.63 16.17
C ASN A 289 -4.77 -1.63 16.00
N SER A 290 -3.64 -2.09 15.46
CA SER A 290 -2.42 -1.29 15.31
C SER A 290 -2.28 -0.80 13.86
N PRO A 291 -2.19 0.52 13.61
CA PRO A 291 -2.00 1.04 12.26
C PRO A 291 -0.57 0.78 11.75
N THR A 292 -0.36 0.98 10.44
CA THR A 292 0.95 1.41 9.95
C THR A 292 1.04 2.93 10.15
N LEU A 293 2.07 3.40 10.85
CA LEU A 293 2.26 4.80 11.19
C LEU A 293 3.33 5.43 10.29
N VAL A 294 2.99 6.52 9.60
CA VAL A 294 3.96 7.45 9.02
C VAL A 294 4.11 8.61 9.99
N ALA A 295 5.29 8.75 10.59
CA ALA A 295 5.55 9.75 11.61
C ALA A 295 5.59 11.19 11.04
N ALA A 296 5.66 12.19 11.92
CA ALA A 296 5.65 13.61 11.56
C ALA A 296 6.75 14.02 10.56
N THR A 297 7.92 13.38 10.65
CA THR A 297 9.09 13.61 9.77
C THR A 297 9.09 12.71 8.53
N GLY A 298 8.23 11.68 8.52
CA GLY A 298 8.14 10.73 7.43
C GLY A 298 7.35 11.27 6.24
N GLY A 299 7.21 10.47 5.21
CA GLY A 299 6.39 10.78 4.04
C GLY A 299 6.33 9.60 3.08
N ILE A 300 5.43 9.66 2.12
CA ILE A 300 5.31 8.67 1.04
C ILE A 300 5.30 9.44 -0.28
N GLN A 301 6.20 9.07 -1.20
CA GLN A 301 6.32 9.70 -2.49
C GLN A 301 6.71 8.71 -3.58
N VAL A 302 6.46 9.09 -4.82
CA VAL A 302 6.94 8.36 -6.00
C VAL A 302 8.46 8.55 -6.10
N GLY A 303 9.20 7.46 -6.25
CA GLY A 303 10.64 7.49 -6.46
C GLY A 303 11.00 7.89 -7.89
N SER A 304 12.30 8.02 -8.16
CA SER A 304 12.81 8.50 -9.46
C SER A 304 12.46 7.61 -10.64
N SER A 305 12.20 6.33 -10.42
CA SER A 305 11.83 5.39 -11.49
C SER A 305 10.32 5.41 -11.81
N GLY A 306 9.51 6.10 -11.01
CA GLY A 306 8.08 6.24 -11.24
C GLY A 306 7.24 5.02 -10.87
N LEU A 307 5.93 5.14 -11.10
CA LEU A 307 4.94 4.06 -10.96
C LEU A 307 4.18 3.90 -12.28
N SER A 308 4.30 2.73 -12.91
CA SER A 308 3.60 2.39 -14.16
C SER A 308 2.92 1.03 -14.01
N GLY A 309 1.67 0.99 -13.54
CA GLY A 309 0.93 -0.27 -13.37
C GLY A 309 0.77 -0.76 -11.92
N SER A 310 1.23 0.02 -10.94
CA SER A 310 1.18 -0.36 -9.52
C SER A 310 -0.05 0.18 -8.80
N THR A 311 -0.46 -0.51 -7.74
CA THR A 311 -1.46 -0.06 -6.77
C THR A 311 -0.78 0.45 -5.50
N VAL A 312 -1.23 1.58 -4.97
CA VAL A 312 -0.94 2.03 -3.60
C VAL A 312 -2.18 1.82 -2.75
N LEU A 313 -2.08 0.95 -1.75
CA LEU A 313 -3.17 0.58 -0.85
C LEU A 313 -2.93 1.16 0.55
N PHE A 314 -3.88 1.96 1.02
CA PHE A 314 -3.98 2.44 2.38
C PHE A 314 -5.11 1.72 3.12
N ASP A 315 -4.76 0.92 4.11
CA ASP A 315 -5.72 0.24 5.00
C ASP A 315 -5.31 0.52 6.43
N ARG A 316 -6.12 1.23 7.21
CA ARG A 316 -5.74 1.61 8.59
C ARG A 316 -4.37 2.29 8.66
N LEU A 317 -4.03 3.13 7.68
CA LEU A 317 -2.83 3.97 7.74
C LEU A 317 -3.07 5.12 8.73
N ALA A 318 -2.11 5.40 9.61
CA ALA A 318 -2.04 6.64 10.35
C ALA A 318 -0.97 7.53 9.71
N TYR A 319 -1.38 8.43 8.82
CA TYR A 319 -0.47 9.37 8.17
C TYR A 319 -0.40 10.66 9.00
N GLN A 320 0.64 10.76 9.83
CA GLN A 320 0.87 11.90 10.75
C GLN A 320 1.94 12.87 10.26
N SER A 321 2.44 12.70 9.02
CA SER A 321 3.46 13.59 8.44
C SER A 321 3.02 15.05 8.45
N ASN A 322 3.97 15.95 8.69
CA ASN A 322 3.78 17.39 8.54
C ASN A 322 3.69 17.83 7.06
N GLY A 323 4.10 16.97 6.13
CA GLY A 323 4.07 17.23 4.69
C GLY A 323 2.77 16.77 4.02
N ASN A 324 2.50 17.35 2.85
CA ASN A 324 1.40 16.90 2.00
C ASN A 324 1.69 15.50 1.45
N LEU A 325 0.67 14.65 1.39
CA LEU A 325 0.74 13.38 0.68
C LEU A 325 0.38 13.61 -0.78
N ASN A 326 1.40 13.69 -1.64
CA ASN A 326 1.24 13.91 -3.08
C ASN A 326 1.55 12.61 -3.84
N LEU A 327 0.51 11.88 -4.26
CA LEU A 327 0.65 10.72 -5.12
C LEU A 327 -0.04 11.02 -6.45
N LEU A 328 0.77 11.49 -7.40
CA LEU A 328 0.32 11.88 -8.73
C LEU A 328 0.68 10.80 -9.74
N LEU A 329 -0.08 9.71 -9.71
CA LEU A 329 0.06 8.54 -10.58
C LEU A 329 -0.73 8.76 -11.88
N GLY A 330 -0.37 8.00 -12.92
CA GLY A 330 -0.90 8.20 -14.26
C GLY A 330 -0.36 9.47 -14.93
N ASP A 331 -0.35 9.45 -16.27
CA ASP A 331 0.18 10.57 -17.08
C ASP A 331 -0.85 11.70 -17.31
N GLY A 332 -2.05 11.58 -16.74
CA GLY A 332 -3.12 12.55 -16.96
C GLY A 332 -3.89 12.40 -18.27
N ASN A 333 -3.62 11.40 -19.11
CA ASN A 333 -4.32 11.10 -20.38
C ASN A 333 -5.26 9.89 -20.28
N SER A 334 -6.06 9.65 -21.32
CA SER A 334 -6.86 8.43 -21.45
C SER A 334 -5.95 7.25 -21.80
N HIS A 335 -5.67 6.39 -20.81
CA HIS A 335 -4.88 5.17 -20.98
C HIS A 335 -5.65 4.08 -21.72
N SER A 336 -4.96 3.14 -22.37
CA SER A 336 -5.56 1.95 -22.99
C SER A 336 -4.97 0.62 -22.49
N SER A 337 -3.87 0.62 -21.73
CA SER A 337 -3.16 -0.63 -21.39
C SER A 337 -2.45 -0.70 -20.03
N VAL A 338 -2.00 0.40 -19.42
CA VAL A 338 -1.32 0.38 -18.11
C VAL A 338 -2.14 1.19 -17.10
N LEU A 339 -2.41 0.60 -15.94
CA LEU A 339 -3.33 1.17 -14.96
C LEU A 339 -2.66 1.32 -13.59
N THR A 340 -2.62 2.54 -13.09
CA THR A 340 -2.22 2.88 -11.72
C THR A 340 -3.45 3.00 -10.81
N ALA A 341 -3.32 2.62 -9.55
CA ALA A 341 -4.42 2.74 -8.61
C ALA A 341 -3.97 3.30 -7.25
N ILE A 342 -4.84 4.12 -6.65
CA ILE A 342 -4.76 4.51 -5.25
C ILE A 342 -6.06 4.06 -4.58
N GLN A 343 -5.93 3.28 -3.52
CA GLN A 343 -7.06 2.80 -2.74
C GLN A 343 -6.91 3.19 -1.29
N THR A 344 -7.97 3.73 -0.71
CA THR A 344 -8.13 3.77 0.74
C THR A 344 -9.20 2.79 1.19
N THR A 345 -8.98 2.17 2.33
CA THR A 345 -9.93 1.30 3.01
C THR A 345 -10.08 1.75 4.47
N ALA A 346 -11.00 1.10 5.18
CA ALA A 346 -11.55 1.61 6.43
C ALA A 346 -10.48 2.00 7.45
N TYR A 347 -10.71 3.12 8.13
CA TYR A 347 -9.91 3.63 9.25
C TYR A 347 -8.52 4.19 8.90
N SER A 348 -8.23 4.45 7.62
CA SER A 348 -7.07 5.29 7.29
C SER A 348 -7.34 6.75 7.72
N ASN A 349 -6.35 7.39 8.34
CA ASN A 349 -6.42 8.77 8.83
C ASN A 349 -5.25 9.57 8.26
N PHE A 350 -5.56 10.69 7.61
CA PHE A 350 -4.61 11.60 7.00
C PHE A 350 -4.66 12.96 7.69
N THR A 351 -3.60 13.34 8.41
CA THR A 351 -3.53 14.64 9.10
C THR A 351 -3.21 15.78 8.14
N GLY A 352 -2.25 15.59 7.24
CA GLY A 352 -1.83 16.55 6.22
C GLY A 352 -2.76 16.59 5.00
N LYS A 353 -2.49 17.54 4.07
CA LYS A 353 -3.23 17.61 2.81
C LYS A 353 -2.95 16.38 1.95
N VAL A 354 -3.97 15.95 1.21
CA VAL A 354 -3.88 14.79 0.32
C VAL A 354 -4.12 15.23 -1.12
N ASN A 355 -3.22 14.85 -2.03
CA ASN A 355 -3.40 15.04 -3.46
C ASN A 355 -3.18 13.70 -4.17
N PHE A 356 -4.26 13.07 -4.59
CA PHE A 356 -4.24 11.80 -5.30
C PHE A 356 -4.66 12.00 -6.75
N ARG A 357 -3.81 11.53 -7.65
CA ARG A 357 -4.16 11.28 -9.06
C ARG A 357 -3.75 9.86 -9.40
N ALA A 358 -4.60 9.13 -10.10
CA ALA A 358 -4.31 7.81 -10.63
C ALA A 358 -5.34 7.42 -11.69
N ASP A 359 -5.08 6.33 -12.40
CA ASP A 359 -6.07 5.79 -13.33
C ASP A 359 -7.33 5.34 -12.59
N TYR A 360 -7.14 4.80 -11.37
CA TYR A 360 -8.19 4.49 -10.44
C TYR A 360 -7.94 5.12 -9.07
N VAL A 361 -8.97 5.77 -8.54
CA VAL A 361 -8.99 6.30 -7.18
C VAL A 361 -10.22 5.75 -6.47
N GLU A 362 -10.01 4.95 -5.43
CA GLU A 362 -11.06 4.42 -4.57
C GLU A 362 -10.91 4.96 -3.15
N LEU A 363 -11.99 5.51 -2.59
CA LEU A 363 -11.98 6.11 -1.26
C LEU A 363 -13.02 5.43 -0.38
N ASN A 364 -12.57 4.69 0.62
CA ASN A 364 -13.45 3.91 1.48
C ASN A 364 -13.10 4.11 2.96
N GLY A 365 -14.10 4.52 3.76
CA GLY A 365 -14.04 4.51 5.22
C GLY A 365 -12.92 5.31 5.87
N SER A 366 -12.35 6.31 5.19
CA SER A 366 -11.16 7.05 5.63
C SER A 366 -11.50 8.44 6.20
N THR A 367 -10.59 9.01 6.98
CA THR A 367 -10.71 10.38 7.51
C THR A 367 -9.60 11.28 6.97
N PHE A 368 -9.98 12.40 6.36
CA PHE A 368 -9.08 13.42 5.83
C PHE A 368 -9.22 14.68 6.69
N GLN A 369 -8.19 15.01 7.46
CA GLN A 369 -8.23 16.14 8.41
C GLN A 369 -8.07 17.50 7.71
N SER A 370 -7.30 17.53 6.63
CA SER A 370 -7.00 18.73 5.83
C SER A 370 -7.63 18.66 4.44
N ASP A 371 -7.35 19.65 3.60
CA ASP A 371 -7.81 19.67 2.20
C ASP A 371 -7.40 18.41 1.44
N ALA A 372 -8.29 17.92 0.59
CA ALA A 372 -8.07 16.74 -0.22
C ALA A 372 -8.45 16.97 -1.70
N THR A 373 -7.53 16.65 -2.60
CA THR A 373 -7.74 16.68 -4.05
C THR A 373 -7.65 15.27 -4.61
N PHE A 374 -8.63 14.90 -5.42
CA PHE A 374 -8.71 13.60 -6.07
C PHE A 374 -8.96 13.76 -7.57
N GLU A 375 -8.17 13.07 -8.38
CA GLU A 375 -8.31 13.06 -9.82
C GLU A 375 -8.23 11.63 -10.36
N ARG A 376 -9.27 11.20 -11.06
CA ARG A 376 -9.29 9.91 -11.76
C ARG A 376 -9.04 10.13 -13.24
N THR A 377 -8.05 9.45 -13.83
CA THR A 377 -7.61 9.69 -15.22
C THR A 377 -7.87 8.55 -16.20
N GLY A 378 -7.96 7.31 -15.70
CA GLY A 378 -7.93 6.11 -16.54
C GLY A 378 -9.31 5.55 -16.87
N PRO A 379 -9.46 4.83 -17.99
CA PRO A 379 -10.73 4.21 -18.37
C PRO A 379 -11.12 3.10 -17.38
N ASN A 380 -12.42 2.83 -17.24
CA ASN A 380 -12.92 1.63 -16.59
C ASN A 380 -12.67 0.39 -17.50
N LEU A 381 -11.47 -0.18 -17.40
CA LEU A 381 -11.14 -1.51 -17.90
C LEU A 381 -11.18 -2.45 -16.69
N GLY A 382 -12.19 -3.32 -16.62
CA GLY A 382 -12.44 -4.18 -15.46
C GLY A 382 -11.16 -4.79 -14.87
N MET A 383 -10.72 -4.26 -13.72
CA MET A 383 -9.57 -4.80 -13.01
C MET A 383 -9.98 -6.13 -12.36
N SER A 384 -9.29 -7.20 -12.73
CA SER A 384 -9.48 -8.53 -12.16
C SER A 384 -8.85 -8.60 -10.75
N GLY A 385 -9.67 -8.84 -9.71
CA GLY A 385 -9.22 -9.32 -8.39
C GLY A 385 -9.51 -8.38 -7.20
N GLY A 386 -10.53 -8.68 -6.39
CA GLY A 386 -10.75 -8.06 -5.07
C GLY A 386 -11.27 -6.62 -5.02
N TRP A 387 -11.37 -5.96 -6.18
CA TRP A 387 -11.87 -4.58 -6.33
C TRP A 387 -13.38 -4.49 -6.16
N ASN A 388 -13.88 -3.40 -5.57
CA ASN A 388 -15.30 -3.09 -5.56
C ASN A 388 -15.74 -2.60 -6.96
N GLY A 389 -15.91 -3.54 -7.88
CA GLY A 389 -16.69 -3.39 -9.10
C GLY A 389 -16.35 -2.17 -9.96
N ASN A 390 -15.06 -2.00 -10.33
CA ASN A 390 -14.55 -1.04 -11.33
C ASN A 390 -14.00 0.32 -10.85
N GLY A 391 -13.41 0.40 -9.65
CA GLY A 391 -12.86 1.67 -9.15
C GLY A 391 -13.92 2.57 -8.52
N ASN A 392 -14.92 1.99 -7.86
CA ASN A 392 -15.97 2.77 -7.19
C ASN A 392 -15.59 3.03 -5.73
N SER A 393 -15.85 4.25 -5.27
CA SER A 393 -15.75 4.60 -3.86
C SER A 393 -17.01 4.11 -3.13
N ALA A 394 -16.85 3.12 -2.26
CA ALA A 394 -17.90 2.60 -1.38
C ALA A 394 -18.47 3.70 -0.46
N GLY A 395 -17.66 4.70 -0.13
CA GLY A 395 -18.01 5.80 0.76
C GLY A 395 -17.63 5.52 2.21
N GLY A 396 -18.31 6.19 3.16
CA GLY A 396 -17.99 6.10 4.59
C GLY A 396 -16.84 7.01 5.02
N ASN A 397 -16.43 7.94 4.15
CA ASN A 397 -15.33 8.85 4.42
C ASN A 397 -15.81 10.08 5.20
N THR A 398 -14.90 10.69 5.96
CA THR A 398 -15.08 11.99 6.60
C THR A 398 -14.01 12.96 6.11
N PHE A 399 -14.44 14.07 5.52
CA PHE A 399 -13.58 15.14 5.04
C PHE A 399 -13.76 16.37 5.94
N ASN A 400 -12.72 16.72 6.71
CA ASN A 400 -12.72 17.88 7.60
C ASN A 400 -12.27 19.17 6.90
N GLY A 401 -11.38 19.07 5.92
CA GLY A 401 -11.00 20.16 5.01
C GLY A 401 -11.86 20.22 3.75
N SER A 402 -11.45 21.07 2.80
CA SER A 402 -12.15 21.19 1.51
C SER A 402 -11.81 20.02 0.60
N VAL A 403 -12.75 19.66 -0.29
CA VAL A 403 -12.57 18.58 -1.27
C VAL A 403 -12.66 19.12 -2.69
N LEU A 404 -11.71 18.74 -3.55
CA LEU A 404 -11.82 18.85 -4.99
C LEU A 404 -11.74 17.45 -5.61
N ALA A 405 -12.79 16.98 -6.25
CA ALA A 405 -12.80 15.71 -6.95
C ALA A 405 -13.10 15.90 -8.44
N THR A 406 -12.17 15.48 -9.28
CA THR A 406 -12.24 15.59 -10.74
C THR A 406 -12.29 14.21 -11.38
N ASN A 407 -13.38 13.91 -12.09
CA ASN A 407 -13.40 12.77 -12.99
C ASN A 407 -12.86 13.21 -14.36
N HIS A 408 -11.59 12.93 -14.64
CA HIS A 408 -10.97 13.09 -15.96
C HIS A 408 -10.92 11.77 -16.73
N SER A 409 -11.56 10.72 -16.23
CA SER A 409 -11.64 9.45 -16.97
C SER A 409 -12.65 9.54 -18.11
N GLY A 410 -12.47 8.72 -19.14
CA GLY A 410 -13.46 8.53 -20.20
C GLY A 410 -14.72 7.76 -19.75
N THR A 411 -14.91 7.52 -18.45
CA THR A 411 -15.93 6.62 -17.90
C THR A 411 -16.56 7.17 -16.61
N ASN A 412 -17.54 6.46 -16.06
CA ASN A 412 -18.18 6.89 -14.82
C ASN A 412 -17.29 6.68 -13.58
N TRP A 413 -17.40 7.57 -12.61
CA TRP A 413 -16.81 7.41 -11.29
C TRP A 413 -17.88 7.60 -10.22
N LYS A 414 -18.09 6.56 -9.41
CA LYS A 414 -19.19 6.49 -8.43
C LYS A 414 -18.66 6.62 -7.01
N TRP A 415 -19.36 7.41 -6.19
CA TRP A 415 -19.10 7.62 -4.78
C TRP A 415 -20.32 7.27 -3.94
N GLY A 416 -20.09 6.81 -2.71
CA GLY A 416 -21.15 6.43 -1.78
C GLY A 416 -21.97 5.24 -2.25
N VAL A 417 -21.33 4.20 -2.80
CA VAL A 417 -22.04 3.00 -3.28
C VAL A 417 -22.59 2.15 -2.13
N LEU A 418 -21.97 2.19 -0.94
CA LEU A 418 -22.35 1.39 0.22
C LEU A 418 -22.58 2.23 1.50
N ALA A 419 -21.88 3.35 1.66
CA ALA A 419 -21.90 4.14 2.88
C ALA A 419 -21.90 5.65 2.61
N THR A 420 -22.36 6.42 3.58
CA THR A 420 -22.43 7.88 3.53
C THR A 420 -21.05 8.52 3.70
N ASP A 421 -20.68 9.42 2.79
CA ASP A 421 -19.59 10.38 2.98
C ASP A 421 -20.08 11.64 3.69
N VAL A 422 -19.24 12.20 4.56
CA VAL A 422 -19.48 13.44 5.30
C VAL A 422 -18.45 14.49 4.90
N PHE A 423 -18.92 15.61 4.38
CA PHE A 423 -18.10 16.74 3.97
C PHE A 423 -18.31 17.90 4.95
N ASN A 424 -17.39 18.10 5.88
CA ASN A 424 -17.46 19.19 6.85
C ASN A 424 -16.98 20.53 6.24
N GLY A 425 -16.06 20.49 5.28
CA GLY A 425 -15.62 21.63 4.46
C GLY A 425 -16.36 21.76 3.13
N ASP A 426 -15.94 22.73 2.32
CA ASP A 426 -16.49 22.99 0.98
C ASP A 426 -16.09 21.88 0.01
N VAL A 427 -16.95 21.61 -0.97
CA VAL A 427 -16.75 20.55 -1.96
C VAL A 427 -16.91 21.09 -3.37
N VAL A 428 -15.95 20.75 -4.23
CA VAL A 428 -16.01 20.97 -5.67
C VAL A 428 -15.99 19.62 -6.38
N PHE A 429 -17.03 19.35 -7.15
CA PHE A 429 -17.12 18.21 -8.04
C PHE A 429 -16.99 18.67 -9.48
N ARG A 430 -16.09 18.01 -10.22
CA ARG A 430 -15.78 18.37 -11.59
C ARG A 430 -15.85 17.14 -12.50
N HIS A 431 -16.65 17.22 -13.55
CA HIS A 431 -16.61 16.23 -14.63
C HIS A 431 -15.70 16.73 -15.76
N GLY A 432 -15.08 15.80 -16.45
CA GLY A 432 -13.95 16.08 -17.31
C GLY A 432 -14.08 15.57 -18.74
N ARG A 433 -12.92 15.33 -19.36
CA ARG A 433 -12.80 14.78 -20.71
C ARG A 433 -13.46 13.42 -20.85
N GLY A 434 -14.01 13.15 -22.03
CA GLY A 434 -14.48 11.83 -22.44
C GLY A 434 -16.00 11.69 -22.41
N ALA A 435 -16.51 10.95 -23.40
CA ALA A 435 -17.93 10.97 -23.72
C ALA A 435 -18.83 10.34 -22.63
N ALA A 436 -18.25 9.58 -21.71
CA ALA A 436 -18.96 8.98 -20.58
C ALA A 436 -18.37 9.40 -19.22
N SER A 437 -17.67 10.54 -19.16
CA SER A 437 -17.07 11.10 -17.93
C SER A 437 -18.14 11.62 -16.98
N GLN A 438 -18.82 10.70 -16.31
CA GLN A 438 -19.90 11.01 -15.38
C GLN A 438 -19.38 10.90 -13.95
N LEU A 439 -19.70 11.88 -13.12
CA LEU A 439 -19.48 11.78 -11.68
C LEU A 439 -20.81 11.50 -10.99
N ASN A 440 -20.91 10.34 -10.35
CA ASN A 440 -22.13 9.92 -9.65
C ASN A 440 -21.87 9.92 -8.15
N ILE A 441 -22.38 10.94 -7.49
CA ILE A 441 -22.18 11.21 -6.08
C ILE A 441 -23.39 10.72 -5.29
N ALA A 442 -23.16 10.10 -4.12
CA ALA A 442 -24.21 9.50 -3.31
C ALA A 442 -25.05 8.47 -4.09
N GLN A 443 -24.38 7.48 -4.70
CA GLN A 443 -25.01 6.49 -5.58
C GLN A 443 -26.04 5.60 -4.86
N SER A 444 -25.78 5.26 -3.59
CA SER A 444 -26.71 4.53 -2.71
C SER A 444 -26.74 5.10 -1.29
N GLY A 445 -25.66 5.76 -0.85
CA GLY A 445 -25.58 6.45 0.44
C GLY A 445 -26.27 7.82 0.44
N ALA A 446 -26.41 8.42 1.62
CA ALA A 446 -26.99 9.76 1.80
C ALA A 446 -25.91 10.74 2.27
N HIS A 447 -25.23 11.39 1.33
CA HIS A 447 -24.11 12.28 1.67
C HIS A 447 -24.58 13.51 2.44
N LEU A 448 -23.68 14.01 3.29
CA LEU A 448 -23.90 15.20 4.11
C LEU A 448 -22.91 16.30 3.72
N PHE A 449 -23.39 17.33 3.03
CA PHE A 449 -22.61 18.51 2.70
C PHE A 449 -22.84 19.59 3.76
N LYS A 450 -21.87 19.78 4.65
CA LYS A 450 -21.89 20.84 5.67
C LYS A 450 -21.11 22.08 5.26
N GLY A 451 -20.29 22.01 4.22
CA GLY A 451 -19.78 23.15 3.46
C GLY A 451 -20.63 23.47 2.23
N ASN A 452 -20.17 24.43 1.43
CA ASN A 452 -20.75 24.74 0.12
C ASN A 452 -20.50 23.61 -0.87
N LEU A 453 -21.40 23.45 -1.83
CA LEU A 453 -21.32 22.47 -2.91
C LEU A 453 -21.19 23.21 -4.26
N THR A 454 -20.09 23.00 -4.95
CA THR A 454 -19.84 23.56 -6.28
C THR A 454 -19.74 22.46 -7.31
N LEU A 455 -20.51 22.59 -8.40
CA LEU A 455 -20.51 21.65 -9.53
C LEU A 455 -19.93 22.36 -10.75
N GLN A 456 -18.93 21.77 -11.38
CA GLN A 456 -18.17 22.43 -12.45
C GLN A 456 -17.84 21.45 -13.59
N SER A 457 -17.38 22.01 -14.72
CA SER A 457 -16.74 21.26 -15.79
C SER A 457 -15.26 21.58 -15.84
N THR A 458 -14.48 20.69 -16.46
CA THR A 458 -13.11 21.01 -16.89
C THR A 458 -13.12 21.77 -18.22
N PRO A 459 -12.07 22.53 -18.56
CA PRO A 459 -11.98 23.21 -19.84
C PRO A 459 -12.12 22.28 -21.06
N ASP A 460 -11.76 21.01 -20.91
CA ASP A 460 -11.80 19.95 -21.91
C ASP A 460 -13.00 18.99 -21.76
N ALA A 461 -14.00 19.37 -20.97
CA ALA A 461 -15.19 18.54 -20.76
C ALA A 461 -16.06 18.43 -22.02
N LEU A 462 -16.61 17.24 -22.26
CA LEU A 462 -17.54 16.97 -23.36
C LEU A 462 -19.01 17.04 -22.91
N SER A 463 -19.90 17.39 -23.84
CA SER A 463 -21.33 17.57 -23.58
C SER A 463 -22.11 16.27 -23.31
N SER A 464 -21.50 15.09 -23.43
CA SER A 464 -22.13 13.82 -23.04
C SER A 464 -21.76 13.36 -21.62
N GLY A 465 -20.85 14.08 -20.94
CA GLY A 465 -20.56 13.89 -19.52
C GLY A 465 -21.59 14.57 -18.60
N GLY A 466 -21.34 14.53 -17.29
CA GLY A 466 -22.20 15.22 -16.33
C GLY A 466 -21.95 14.85 -14.88
N ILE A 467 -22.73 15.47 -13.99
CA ILE A 467 -22.66 15.23 -12.55
C ILE A 467 -24.05 14.86 -12.04
N THR A 468 -24.16 13.72 -11.36
CA THR A 468 -25.35 13.33 -10.62
C THR A 468 -25.06 13.41 -9.13
N VAL A 469 -25.94 14.05 -8.36
CA VAL A 469 -25.89 14.08 -6.89
C VAL A 469 -27.16 13.42 -6.35
N GLY A 470 -26.97 12.29 -5.68
CA GLY A 470 -27.99 11.42 -5.10
C GLY A 470 -28.53 10.39 -6.10
N HIS A 471 -28.74 9.15 -5.64
CA HIS A 471 -29.37 8.06 -6.39
C HIS A 471 -29.75 6.89 -5.45
N ALA A 472 -30.73 6.06 -5.84
CA ALA A 472 -31.23 4.79 -5.23
C ALA A 472 -31.55 4.69 -3.70
N GLY A 473 -30.87 5.41 -2.81
CA GLY A 473 -31.01 5.36 -1.35
C GLY A 473 -31.75 6.57 -0.73
N ASP A 474 -31.35 6.96 0.49
CA ASP A 474 -31.95 8.07 1.25
C ASP A 474 -31.49 9.46 0.73
N THR A 475 -32.10 10.52 1.26
CA THR A 475 -31.96 11.89 0.77
C THR A 475 -30.60 12.50 1.13
N THR A 476 -29.84 12.90 0.12
CA THR A 476 -28.59 13.67 0.27
C THR A 476 -28.89 15.10 0.70
N LYS A 477 -28.12 15.65 1.64
CA LYS A 477 -28.44 16.94 2.29
C LYS A 477 -27.34 17.99 2.11
N LEU A 478 -27.75 19.19 1.73
CA LEU A 478 -26.97 20.42 1.87
C LEU A 478 -27.44 21.15 3.13
N ALA A 479 -26.51 21.42 4.05
CA ALA A 479 -26.81 21.97 5.37
C ALA A 479 -27.36 23.40 5.33
N VAL A 480 -27.95 23.82 6.46
CA VAL A 480 -28.52 25.17 6.62
C VAL A 480 -27.46 26.23 6.36
N GLY A 481 -27.81 27.19 5.51
CA GLY A 481 -26.98 28.36 5.21
C GLY A 481 -25.89 28.12 4.17
N LYS A 482 -25.81 26.94 3.55
CA LYS A 482 -24.80 26.59 2.55
C LYS A 482 -25.32 26.76 1.13
N GLN A 483 -24.41 27.05 0.19
CA GLN A 483 -24.73 27.32 -1.20
C GLN A 483 -24.46 26.12 -2.11
N LEU A 484 -25.36 25.91 -3.07
CA LEU A 484 -25.16 25.16 -4.29
C LEU A 484 -24.79 26.15 -5.41
N SER A 485 -23.65 25.92 -6.06
CA SER A 485 -23.12 26.79 -7.12
C SER A 485 -22.72 26.00 -8.36
N THR A 486 -22.89 26.59 -9.55
CA THR A 486 -22.49 26.00 -10.83
C THR A 486 -21.61 26.97 -11.62
N THR A 487 -20.33 27.04 -11.27
CA THR A 487 -19.38 27.99 -11.88
C THR A 487 -18.53 27.31 -12.94
N GLY A 488 -18.40 27.87 -14.15
CA GLY A 488 -17.52 27.33 -15.19
C GLY A 488 -17.99 26.00 -15.80
N PHE A 489 -19.29 25.73 -15.77
CA PHE A 489 -19.88 24.55 -16.43
C PHE A 489 -19.96 24.79 -17.94
N LEU A 490 -19.56 23.82 -18.77
CA LEU A 490 -19.44 24.00 -20.23
C LEU A 490 -20.50 23.26 -21.06
N GLY A 491 -21.07 22.18 -20.55
CA GLY A 491 -22.03 21.34 -21.26
C GLY A 491 -22.28 20.02 -20.50
N GLY A 492 -23.21 19.19 -20.99
CA GLY A 492 -23.59 17.96 -20.29
C GLY A 492 -24.80 18.13 -19.42
N TYR A 493 -24.86 17.43 -18.30
CA TYR A 493 -25.99 17.53 -17.38
C TYR A 493 -25.56 17.65 -15.93
N ILE A 494 -26.37 18.36 -15.15
CA ILE A 494 -26.41 18.26 -13.70
C ILE A 494 -27.74 17.63 -13.34
N LYS A 495 -27.68 16.47 -12.67
CA LYS A 495 -28.85 15.82 -12.09
C LYS A 495 -28.78 15.89 -10.58
N LEU A 496 -29.76 16.54 -9.96
CA LEU A 496 -30.00 16.43 -8.52
C LEU A 496 -31.16 15.47 -8.33
N HIS A 497 -30.91 14.34 -7.65
CA HIS A 497 -31.92 13.33 -7.41
C HIS A 497 -31.98 12.97 -5.93
N ARG A 498 -33.17 13.06 -5.31
CA ARG A 498 -33.32 12.91 -3.84
C ARG A 498 -32.36 13.80 -3.07
N PHE A 499 -32.28 15.06 -3.49
CA PHE A 499 -31.42 16.07 -2.90
C PHE A 499 -32.26 17.06 -2.10
N ARG A 500 -31.84 17.38 -0.87
CA ARG A 500 -32.50 18.37 -0.02
C ARG A 500 -31.55 19.48 0.39
N GLN A 501 -31.87 20.70 -0.03
CA GLN A 501 -31.28 21.90 0.55
C GLN A 501 -32.08 22.30 1.79
N LEU A 502 -31.37 22.52 2.91
CA LEU A 502 -31.98 22.84 4.20
C LEU A 502 -31.92 24.35 4.50
N GLY A 503 -32.99 24.86 5.09
CA GLY A 503 -33.09 26.25 5.55
C GLY A 503 -33.70 27.20 4.52
N PHE A 504 -34.40 28.23 5.00
CA PHE A 504 -35.27 29.08 4.18
C PHE A 504 -34.62 30.40 3.73
N THR A 505 -33.51 30.81 4.35
CA THR A 505 -33.02 32.20 4.31
C THR A 505 -32.04 32.49 3.19
N ASN A 506 -31.36 31.48 2.64
CA ASN A 506 -30.29 31.70 1.66
C ASN A 506 -30.76 31.22 0.28
N PRO A 507 -31.08 32.13 -0.66
CA PRO A 507 -31.45 31.75 -2.02
C PRO A 507 -30.36 30.94 -2.71
N GLN A 508 -30.77 29.92 -3.46
CA GLN A 508 -29.89 29.11 -4.30
C GLN A 508 -29.98 29.61 -5.73
N THR A 509 -28.82 29.69 -6.40
CA THR A 509 -28.73 30.13 -7.79
C THR A 509 -27.93 29.12 -8.59
N VAL A 510 -28.55 28.55 -9.62
CA VAL A 510 -27.94 27.62 -10.57
C VAL A 510 -27.95 28.27 -11.94
N VAL A 511 -26.79 28.42 -12.57
CA VAL A 511 -26.66 28.99 -13.91
C VAL A 511 -25.81 28.05 -14.76
N LEU A 512 -26.41 27.54 -15.83
CA LEU A 512 -25.79 26.64 -16.78
C LEU A 512 -25.86 27.22 -18.20
N PRO A 513 -24.88 26.91 -19.07
CA PRO A 513 -24.89 27.36 -20.45
C PRO A 513 -26.04 26.70 -21.25
N PRO A 514 -26.36 27.23 -22.44
CA PRO A 514 -27.36 26.63 -23.34
C PRO A 514 -27.06 25.17 -23.73
N THR A 515 -25.79 24.75 -23.67
CA THR A 515 -25.36 23.38 -23.97
C THR A 515 -25.56 22.39 -22.82
N ALA A 516 -26.10 22.83 -21.68
CA ALA A 516 -26.22 22.01 -20.48
C ALA A 516 -27.67 21.82 -20.03
N THR A 517 -27.93 20.65 -19.45
CA THR A 517 -29.23 20.24 -18.91
C THR A 517 -29.21 20.31 -17.38
N LEU A 518 -30.24 20.90 -16.77
CA LEU A 518 -30.52 20.78 -15.35
C LEU A 518 -31.70 19.83 -15.13
N GLN A 519 -31.45 18.74 -14.41
CA GLN A 519 -32.47 17.77 -14.02
C GLN A 519 -32.68 17.81 -12.51
N LEU A 520 -33.91 18.08 -12.08
CA LEU A 520 -34.32 18.13 -10.68
C LEU A 520 -35.38 17.06 -10.44
N GLU A 521 -35.01 15.98 -9.76
CA GLU A 521 -35.90 14.84 -9.55
C GLU A 521 -35.99 14.48 -8.07
N GLN A 522 -37.19 14.46 -7.49
CA GLN A 522 -37.37 14.20 -6.05
C GLN A 522 -36.55 15.16 -5.16
N VAL A 523 -36.34 16.41 -5.60
CA VAL A 523 -35.60 17.39 -4.81
C VAL A 523 -36.50 18.12 -3.83
N ILE A 524 -35.91 18.59 -2.74
CA ILE A 524 -36.56 19.49 -1.79
C ILE A 524 -35.67 20.73 -1.64
N PHE A 525 -36.19 21.88 -2.05
CA PHE A 525 -35.57 23.17 -1.76
C PHE A 525 -36.38 23.90 -0.69
N ASP A 526 -35.75 24.09 0.46
CA ASP A 526 -36.34 24.84 1.57
C ASP A 526 -36.25 26.35 1.30
N SER A 527 -35.19 26.83 0.64
CA SER A 527 -35.03 28.23 0.24
C SER A 527 -35.60 28.54 -1.15
N GLN A 528 -35.55 29.82 -1.53
CA GLN A 528 -35.77 30.20 -2.93
C GLN A 528 -34.73 29.52 -3.84
N LEU A 529 -35.16 29.10 -5.03
CA LEU A 529 -34.29 28.59 -6.08
C LEU A 529 -34.48 29.43 -7.36
N THR A 530 -33.38 29.96 -7.88
CA THR A 530 -33.30 30.56 -9.22
C THR A 530 -32.43 29.66 -10.09
N ALA A 531 -32.96 29.15 -11.19
CA ALA A 531 -32.24 28.26 -12.10
C ALA A 531 -32.35 28.71 -13.55
N THR A 532 -31.22 28.82 -14.24
CA THR A 532 -31.12 29.05 -15.69
C THR A 532 -30.32 27.92 -16.32
N ALA A 533 -30.86 27.26 -17.34
CA ALA A 533 -30.17 26.19 -18.06
C ALA A 533 -30.61 26.12 -19.53
N GLY A 534 -29.80 25.48 -20.37
CA GLY A 534 -30.16 25.18 -21.75
C GLY A 534 -31.43 24.33 -21.82
N HIS A 535 -31.39 23.23 -21.10
CA HIS A 535 -32.52 22.32 -20.92
C HIS A 535 -32.89 22.19 -19.44
N LEU A 536 -34.19 22.07 -19.17
CA LEU A 536 -34.73 22.02 -17.83
C LEU A 536 -35.76 20.90 -17.69
N GLU A 537 -35.48 19.97 -16.78
CA GLU A 537 -36.39 18.86 -16.47
C GLU A 537 -36.64 18.83 -14.96
N ILE A 538 -37.91 18.91 -14.56
CA ILE A 538 -38.30 18.88 -13.15
C ILE A 538 -39.40 17.83 -12.94
N ALA A 539 -39.18 16.93 -11.96
CA ALA A 539 -40.11 15.88 -11.64
C ALA A 539 -40.15 15.58 -10.13
N ASN A 540 -41.33 15.22 -9.62
CA ASN A 540 -41.52 14.72 -8.25
C ASN A 540 -40.94 15.61 -7.14
N SER A 541 -40.79 16.92 -7.38
CA SER A 541 -39.98 17.81 -6.53
C SER A 541 -40.81 18.77 -5.70
N THR A 542 -40.31 19.16 -4.53
CA THR A 542 -40.98 20.09 -3.61
C THR A 542 -40.18 21.38 -3.44
N PHE A 543 -40.85 22.52 -3.62
CA PHE A 543 -40.28 23.85 -3.50
C PHE A 543 -41.06 24.67 -2.46
N ARG A 544 -40.41 25.00 -1.34
CA ARG A 544 -41.08 25.63 -0.18
C ARG A 544 -41.14 27.16 -0.24
N ARG A 545 -40.36 27.77 -1.13
CA ARG A 545 -40.20 29.21 -1.30
C ARG A 545 -40.32 29.58 -2.77
N PRO A 546 -40.40 30.89 -3.10
CA PRO A 546 -40.52 31.30 -4.49
C PRO A 546 -39.42 30.72 -5.37
N CYS A 547 -39.77 30.27 -6.57
CA CYS A 547 -38.81 29.67 -7.50
C CYS A 547 -38.91 30.29 -8.89
N PHE A 548 -37.76 30.43 -9.55
CA PHE A 548 -37.64 31.07 -10.86
C PHE A 548 -36.80 30.19 -11.79
N PHE A 549 -37.41 29.73 -12.88
CA PHE A 549 -36.78 28.81 -13.81
C PHE A 549 -36.72 29.41 -15.21
N THR A 550 -35.55 29.38 -15.86
CA THR A 550 -35.33 29.91 -17.21
C THR A 550 -34.70 28.85 -18.12
N LYS A 551 -35.37 28.51 -19.22
CA LYS A 551 -34.84 27.66 -20.30
C LYS A 551 -34.21 28.56 -21.38
N THR A 552 -33.08 28.16 -21.97
CA THR A 552 -32.37 28.96 -22.99
C THR A 552 -32.06 28.25 -24.31
N ALA A 553 -32.05 26.91 -24.37
CA ALA A 553 -31.70 26.18 -25.58
C ALA A 553 -32.90 25.71 -26.40
N THR A 554 -32.65 25.42 -27.68
CA THR A 554 -33.64 24.91 -28.62
C THR A 554 -34.16 23.53 -28.24
N GLY A 555 -35.34 23.17 -28.76
CA GLY A 555 -35.92 21.84 -28.57
C GLY A 555 -37.04 21.79 -27.55
N ILE A 556 -37.43 20.56 -27.19
CA ILE A 556 -38.55 20.27 -26.30
C ILE A 556 -38.00 19.65 -25.02
N ASP A 557 -38.35 20.24 -23.88
CA ASP A 557 -38.07 19.66 -22.57
C ASP A 557 -39.35 19.13 -21.95
N PHE A 558 -39.31 17.89 -21.44
CA PHE A 558 -40.43 17.22 -20.80
C PHE A 558 -40.23 17.16 -19.28
N SER A 559 -40.94 18.01 -18.55
CA SER A 559 -41.01 17.91 -17.09
C SER A 559 -42.11 16.93 -16.70
N ASN A 560 -41.73 15.77 -16.13
CA ASN A 560 -42.60 14.62 -15.86
C ASN A 560 -43.65 14.84 -14.75
N GLY A 561 -43.80 16.05 -14.22
CA GLY A 561 -44.85 16.39 -13.28
C GLY A 561 -44.61 15.94 -11.85
N SER A 562 -45.71 15.85 -11.10
CA SER A 562 -45.80 15.60 -9.65
C SER A 562 -44.96 16.56 -8.80
N ASN A 563 -44.84 17.81 -9.24
CA ASN A 563 -44.12 18.85 -8.49
C ASN A 563 -45.07 19.59 -7.56
N LEU A 564 -44.55 20.01 -6.40
CA LEU A 564 -45.26 20.73 -5.37
C LEU A 564 -44.62 22.11 -5.12
N PHE A 565 -45.35 23.18 -5.40
CA PHE A 565 -44.91 24.56 -5.19
C PHE A 565 -45.74 25.21 -4.07
N TYR A 566 -45.13 25.53 -2.93
CA TYR A 566 -45.82 26.16 -1.79
C TYR A 566 -45.97 27.67 -1.91
N ARG A 567 -45.28 28.29 -2.87
CA ARG A 567 -45.22 29.74 -3.06
C ARG A 567 -45.18 30.05 -4.55
N TYR A 568 -45.13 31.35 -4.86
CA TYR A 568 -45.05 31.84 -6.22
C TYR A 568 -43.91 31.19 -7.02
N THR A 569 -44.23 30.61 -8.17
CA THR A 569 -43.24 30.02 -9.08
C THR A 569 -43.41 30.62 -10.47
N ARG A 570 -42.28 30.92 -11.12
CA ARG A 570 -42.24 31.42 -12.49
C ARG A 570 -41.38 30.52 -13.37
N PHE A 571 -41.93 30.16 -14.52
CA PHE A 571 -41.19 29.53 -15.62
C PHE A 571 -41.07 30.51 -16.78
N THR A 572 -39.88 30.64 -17.34
CA THR A 572 -39.58 31.48 -18.49
C THR A 572 -38.91 30.63 -19.57
N ASN A 573 -39.55 30.52 -20.73
CA ASN A 573 -38.96 29.93 -21.90
C ASN A 573 -38.27 31.04 -22.72
N ASN A 574 -36.96 31.21 -22.53
CA ASN A 574 -36.13 32.18 -23.23
C ASN A 574 -35.31 31.53 -24.37
N ALA A 575 -35.84 30.45 -24.94
CA ALA A 575 -35.24 29.76 -26.07
C ALA A 575 -35.73 30.34 -27.41
N PRO A 576 -35.04 30.07 -28.55
CA PRO A 576 -35.49 30.48 -29.87
C PRO A 576 -36.90 29.99 -30.22
N ALA A 577 -37.57 30.69 -31.14
CA ALA A 577 -38.92 30.35 -31.59
C ALA A 577 -39.06 28.88 -32.01
N GLY A 578 -40.17 28.25 -31.62
CA GLY A 578 -40.41 26.81 -31.86
C GLY A 578 -39.85 25.88 -30.77
N SER A 579 -39.30 26.42 -29.68
CA SER A 579 -38.85 25.63 -28.53
C SER A 579 -39.93 25.56 -27.45
N TYR A 580 -40.02 24.43 -26.74
CA TYR A 580 -41.09 24.18 -25.79
C TYR A 580 -40.56 23.75 -24.42
N LEU A 581 -41.15 24.29 -23.36
CA LEU A 581 -41.06 23.77 -22.01
C LEU A 581 -42.42 23.15 -21.66
N GLN A 582 -42.49 21.83 -21.61
CA GLN A 582 -43.74 21.09 -21.39
C GLN A 582 -43.81 20.51 -19.98
N PHE A 583 -44.99 20.58 -19.37
CA PHE A 583 -45.27 20.01 -18.06
C PHE A 583 -46.31 18.91 -18.20
N ILE A 584 -45.94 17.69 -17.79
CA ILE A 584 -46.87 16.58 -17.63
C ILE A 584 -47.58 16.76 -16.28
N ALA A 585 -48.89 16.54 -16.25
CA ALA A 585 -49.69 16.63 -15.03
C ALA A 585 -49.48 15.42 -14.10
N PRO A 586 -49.71 15.54 -12.78
CA PRO A 586 -50.16 16.75 -12.06
C PRO A 586 -49.01 17.69 -11.69
N ASN A 587 -49.25 18.98 -11.49
CA ASN A 587 -48.32 19.88 -10.78
C ASN A 587 -49.16 20.78 -9.88
N ASP A 588 -48.86 20.77 -8.59
CA ASP A 588 -49.70 21.39 -7.57
C ASP A 588 -49.07 22.67 -7.04
N VAL A 589 -49.89 23.71 -6.94
CA VAL A 589 -49.54 24.97 -6.28
C VAL A 589 -50.38 25.08 -5.02
N ILE A 590 -49.76 24.88 -3.86
CA ILE A 590 -50.40 25.12 -2.57
C ILE A 590 -50.32 26.62 -2.32
N ARG A 591 -51.48 27.29 -2.32
CA ARG A 591 -51.58 28.73 -2.07
C ARG A 591 -51.61 29.04 -0.58
#